data_AF-A0A1X4IWS0-F1
#
_entry.id   AF-A0A1X4IWS0-F1
#
_cell.length_a   1.000
_cell.length_b   1.000
_cell.length_c   1.000
_cell.angle_alpha   90.00
_cell.angle_beta   90.00
_cell.angle_gamma   90.00
#
_symmetry.space_group_name_H-M   'P 1'
#
loop_
_entity.id
_entity.type
_entity.pdbx_description
1 polymer ?
#
loop_
_entity_poly.entity_id
_entity_poly.type
_entity_poly.pdbx_seq_one_letter_code
_entity_poly.pdbx_strand_id
1 'polypeptide(L)'
;MPEAEAEGWEMYSVELYNRVRRACHVEGMSEREAARQFGIDRKTVSKMLQHSVPPGYQRKEPPLRPKLDPFVAVIDQILEEDKSKLKKQR
;
A
#
# COMPACT_ATOMS: atom_id res chain seq x y z
N MET A 1 -10.70 30.56 -0.17
CA MET A 1 -10.92 29.16 0.23
C MET A 1 -10.43 28.27 -0.91
N PRO A 2 -9.19 27.77 -0.92
CA PRO A 2 -8.77 26.86 -1.96
C PRO A 2 -9.02 25.42 -1.51
N GLU A 3 -10.14 24.90 -2.01
CA GLU A 3 -10.28 23.62 -2.71
C GLU A 3 -9.30 22.50 -2.28
N ALA A 4 -9.84 21.61 -1.44
CA ALA A 4 -9.27 20.32 -1.12
C ALA A 4 -9.48 19.38 -2.32
N GLU A 5 -8.51 19.37 -3.24
CA GLU A 5 -8.51 18.46 -4.39
C GLU A 5 -7.47 17.34 -4.23
N ALA A 6 -7.95 16.11 -4.44
CA ALA A 6 -7.22 14.87 -4.70
C ALA A 6 -6.42 14.22 -3.55
N GLU A 7 -7.09 13.37 -2.78
CA GLU A 7 -6.47 12.22 -2.08
C GLU A 7 -6.03 11.15 -3.09
N GLY A 8 -5.06 11.49 -3.94
CA GLY A 8 -4.26 10.53 -4.70
C GLY A 8 -3.00 10.24 -3.90
N TRP A 9 -2.79 8.99 -3.53
CA TRP A 9 -1.53 8.55 -2.90
C TRP A 9 -0.41 8.61 -3.95
N GLU A 10 0.03 9.82 -4.28
CA GLU A 10 1.28 10.01 -5.00
C GLU A 10 2.37 9.43 -4.09
N MET A 11 2.96 8.33 -4.54
CA MET A 11 3.97 7.62 -3.78
C MET A 11 5.13 8.58 -3.57
N TYR A 12 5.27 9.12 -2.35
CA TYR A 12 6.44 9.92 -2.00
C TYR A 12 7.70 9.13 -2.34
N SER A 13 8.61 9.76 -3.09
CA SER A 13 9.84 9.11 -3.50
C SER A 13 10.61 8.61 -2.29
N VAL A 14 11.29 7.47 -2.44
CA VAL A 14 12.14 6.90 -1.38
C VAL A 14 13.20 7.92 -0.92
N GLU A 15 13.63 8.81 -1.81
CA GLU A 15 14.53 9.91 -1.48
C GLU A 15 13.92 10.89 -0.47
N LEU A 16 12.67 11.31 -0.65
CA LEU A 16 12.02 12.23 0.29
C LEU A 16 11.89 11.58 1.67
N TYR A 17 11.51 10.30 1.70
CA TYR A 17 11.45 9.51 2.94
C TYR A 17 12.79 9.51 3.68
N ASN A 18 13.88 9.23 2.98
CA ASN A 18 15.22 9.20 3.57
C ASN A 18 15.68 10.57 4.06
N ARG A 19 15.37 11.65 3.32
CA ARG A 19 15.73 13.02 3.71
C ARG A 19 15.01 13.46 4.98
N VAL A 20 13.69 13.26 5.05
CA VAL A 20 12.88 13.58 6.23
C VAL A 20 13.37 12.80 7.45
N ARG A 21 13.66 11.51 7.27
CA ARG A 21 14.12 10.63 8.34
C ARG A 21 15.51 10.99 8.85
N ARG A 22 16.42 11.39 7.95
CA ARG A 22 17.74 11.91 8.33
C ARG A 22 17.63 13.23 9.10
N ALA A 23 16.79 14.15 8.64
CA ALA A 23 16.57 15.42 9.34
C ALA A 23 16.06 15.22 10.78
N CYS A 24 15.12 14.28 10.98
CA CYS A 24 14.59 14.00 12.32
C CYS A 24 15.55 13.18 13.21
N HIS A 25 16.15 12.10 12.70
CA HIS A 25 16.95 11.19 13.53
C HIS A 25 18.44 11.58 13.65
N VAL A 26 19.01 12.23 12.63
CA VAL A 26 20.43 12.60 12.61
C VAL A 26 20.62 14.07 12.98
N GLU A 27 19.79 14.96 12.42
CA GLU A 27 19.91 16.41 12.64
C GLU A 27 19.11 16.90 13.86
N GLY A 28 18.31 16.02 14.48
CA GLY A 28 17.56 16.31 15.70
C GLY A 28 16.38 17.27 15.49
N MET A 29 15.96 17.49 14.25
CA MET A 29 14.85 18.39 13.93
C MET A 29 13.51 17.83 14.42
N SER A 30 12.65 18.71 14.92
CA SER A 30 11.29 18.33 15.29
C SER A 30 10.44 17.99 14.06
N GLU A 31 9.42 17.15 14.23
CA GLU A 31 8.46 16.84 13.14
C GLU A 31 7.85 18.11 12.52
N ARG A 32 7.68 19.18 13.32
CA ARG A 32 7.14 20.47 12.86
C ARG A 32 8.12 21.24 11.98
N GLU A 33 9.39 21.21 12.33
CA GLU A 33 10.44 21.85 11.53
C GLU A 33 10.64 21.09 10.21
N ALA A 34 10.68 19.75 10.26
CA ALA A 34 10.73 18.92 9.07
C ALA A 34 9.52 19.17 8.15
N ALA A 35 8.30 19.25 8.70
CA ALA A 35 7.10 19.58 7.92
C ALA A 35 7.22 20.92 7.18
N ARG A 36 7.76 21.96 7.84
CA ARG A 36 7.97 23.28 7.23
C ARG A 36 9.07 23.27 6.18
N GLN A 37 10.17 22.55 6.43
CA GLN A 37 11.32 22.50 5.54
C GLN A 37 11.04 21.70 4.26
N PHE A 38 10.31 20.60 4.37
CA PHE A 38 9.98 19.71 3.26
C PHE A 38 8.60 19.97 2.64
N GLY A 39 7.82 20.90 3.20
CA GLY A 39 6.50 21.28 2.66
C GLY A 39 5.45 20.17 2.75
N ILE A 40 5.59 19.24 3.71
CA ILE A 40 4.70 18.09 3.88
C ILE A 40 3.88 18.19 5.17
N ASP A 41 2.68 17.61 5.19
CA ASP A 41 1.84 17.57 6.38
C ASP A 41 2.58 16.87 7.54
N ARG A 42 2.48 17.42 8.75
CA ARG A 42 3.05 16.83 9.98
C ARG A 42 2.61 15.37 10.18
N LYS A 43 1.38 15.01 9.85
CA LYS A 43 0.89 13.62 9.90
C LYS A 43 1.63 12.73 8.92
N THR A 44 2.01 13.25 7.76
CA THR A 44 2.83 12.54 6.77
C THR A 44 4.25 12.36 7.28
N VAL A 45 4.86 13.38 7.89
CA VAL A 45 6.17 13.26 8.57
C VAL A 45 6.14 12.17 9.64
N SER A 46 5.12 12.18 10.51
CA SER A 46 5.01 11.17 11.57
C SER A 46 4.85 9.75 11.00
N LYS A 47 4.07 9.58 9.93
CA LYS A 47 3.99 8.31 9.17
C LYS A 47 5.35 7.92 8.57
N MET A 48 6.11 8.88 8.02
CA MET A 48 7.43 8.66 7.43
C MET A 48 8.48 8.22 8.45
N LEU A 49 8.34 8.63 9.71
CA LEU A 49 9.23 8.19 10.80
C LEU A 49 8.85 6.80 11.32
N GLN A 50 7.55 6.48 11.34
CA GLN A 50 7.04 5.17 11.79
C GLN A 50 7.28 4.06 10.78
N HIS A 51 7.18 4.33 9.48
CA HIS A 51 7.36 3.35 8.42
C HIS A 51 8.74 3.48 7.78
N SER A 52 9.43 2.38 7.51
CA SER A 52 10.76 2.44 6.89
C SER A 52 10.73 2.62 5.37
N VAL A 53 9.59 2.31 4.77
CA VAL A 53 9.32 2.39 3.33
C VAL A 53 7.90 2.98 3.25
N PRO A 54 7.60 3.84 2.26
CA PRO A 54 6.23 4.26 2.03
C PRO A 54 5.33 3.02 2.04
N PRO A 55 4.34 2.93 2.94
CA PRO A 55 3.39 1.83 2.87
C PRO A 55 2.70 1.95 1.51
N GLY A 56 3.00 1.00 0.63
CA GLY A 56 2.32 0.88 -0.65
C GLY A 56 0.84 0.58 -0.43
N TYR A 57 0.12 0.28 -1.49
CA TYR A 57 -1.28 -0.12 -1.38
C TYR A 57 -1.42 -1.36 -0.48
N GLN A 58 -1.90 -1.16 0.75
CA GLN A 58 -2.18 -2.22 1.71
C GLN A 58 -3.70 -2.38 1.82
N ARG A 59 -4.21 -3.53 1.36
CA ARG A 59 -5.59 -3.91 1.66
C ARG A 59 -5.65 -4.42 3.09
N LYS A 60 -6.54 -3.85 3.90
CA LYS A 60 -6.81 -4.33 5.27
C LYS A 60 -7.54 -5.67 5.27
N GLU A 61 -8.36 -5.88 4.25
CA GLU A 61 -9.18 -7.07 4.10
C GLU A 61 -8.76 -7.82 2.83
N PRO A 62 -8.90 -9.15 2.80
CA PRO A 62 -8.74 -9.90 1.56
C PRO A 62 -9.69 -9.34 0.49
N PRO A 63 -9.32 -9.44 -0.80
CA PRO A 63 -10.19 -8.99 -1.88
C PRO A 63 -11.55 -9.68 -1.77
N LEU A 64 -12.62 -8.89 -1.63
CA LEU A 64 -13.96 -9.41 -1.83
C LEU A 64 -14.05 -9.90 -3.27
N ARG A 65 -14.36 -11.19 -3.46
CA ARG A 65 -14.58 -11.79 -4.79
C ARG A 65 -16.05 -12.20 -4.96
N PRO A 66 -17.00 -11.25 -4.88
CA PRO A 66 -18.44 -11.53 -4.80
C PRO A 66 -19.01 -12.27 -6.02
N LYS A 67 -18.37 -12.14 -7.19
CA LYS A 67 -18.76 -12.87 -8.40
C LYS A 67 -18.12 -14.25 -8.52
N LEU A 68 -16.96 -14.47 -7.92
CA LEU A 68 -16.20 -15.70 -8.06
C LEU A 68 -16.47 -16.66 -6.89
N ASP A 69 -16.59 -16.13 -5.66
CA ASP A 69 -16.86 -16.88 -4.43
C ASP A 69 -17.95 -17.96 -4.58
N PRO A 70 -19.12 -17.68 -5.20
CA PRO A 70 -20.16 -18.69 -5.35
C PRO A 70 -19.77 -19.87 -6.24
N PHE A 71 -18.80 -19.69 -7.15
CA PHE A 71 -18.40 -20.69 -8.14
C PHE A 71 -17.09 -21.40 -7.78
N VAL A 72 -16.36 -20.95 -6.74
CA VAL A 72 -15.07 -21.53 -6.36
C VAL A 72 -15.19 -23.04 -6.12
N ALA A 73 -16.22 -23.49 -5.40
CA ALA A 73 -16.42 -24.91 -5.13
C ALA A 73 -16.64 -25.75 -6.40
N VAL A 74 -17.34 -25.19 -7.39
CA VAL A 74 -17.58 -25.85 -8.68
C VAL A 74 -16.27 -25.93 -9.49
N ILE A 75 -15.49 -24.85 -9.49
CA ILE A 75 -14.19 -24.80 -10.16
C ILE A 75 -13.24 -25.83 -9.52
N ASP A 76 -13.18 -25.91 -8.19
CA ASP A 76 -12.33 -26.87 -7.48
C ASP A 76 -12.72 -28.31 -7.80
N GLN A 77 -14.03 -28.60 -7.89
CA GLN A 77 -14.53 -29.90 -8.31
C GLN A 77 -14.11 -30.25 -9.74
N ILE A 78 -14.27 -29.32 -10.69
CA ILE A 78 -13.86 -29.51 -12.09
C ILE A 78 -12.35 -29.79 -12.18
N LEU A 79 -11.54 -29.03 -11.43
CA LEU A 79 -10.09 -29.21 -11.41
C LEU A 79 -9.68 -30.57 -10.83
N GLU A 80 -10.38 -31.06 -9.81
CA GLU A 80 -10.12 -32.38 -9.24
C GLU A 80 -10.53 -33.51 -10.20
N GLU A 81 -11.68 -33.37 -10.85
CA GLU A 81 -12.14 -34.31 -11.87
C GLU A 81 -11.17 -34.37 -13.06
N ASP A 82 -10.64 -33.23 -13.51
CA ASP A 82 -9.66 -33.17 -14.60
C ASP A 82 -8.34 -33.88 -14.26
N LYS A 83 -7.92 -33.92 -12.98
CA LYS A 83 -6.75 -34.72 -12.58
C LYS A 83 -6.93 -36.21 -12.83
N SER A 84 -8.15 -36.72 -12.93
CA SER A 84 -8.39 -38.14 -13.24
C SER A 84 -8.48 -38.43 -14.76
N LYS A 85 -8.60 -37.39 -15.59
CA LYS A 85 -8.80 -37.53 -17.04
C LYS A 85 -7.49 -37.77 -17.81
N LEU A 86 -7.61 -38.49 -18.92
CA LEU A 86 -6.53 -38.77 -19.87
C LEU A 86 -5.93 -37.46 -20.40
N LYS A 87 -4.61 -37.42 -20.65
CA LYS A 87 -3.84 -36.21 -21.08
C LYS A 87 -4.41 -35.41 -22.26
N LYS A 88 -5.29 -36.00 -23.07
CA LYS A 88 -5.93 -35.36 -24.23
C LYS A 88 -7.23 -34.61 -23.88
N GLN A 89 -7.74 -34.80 -22.66
CA GLN A 89 -8.96 -34.21 -22.10
C GLN A 89 -8.70 -33.47 -20.77
N ARG A 90 -7.42 -33.24 -20.44
CA ARG A 90 -6.98 -32.28 -19.44
C ARG A 90 -6.67 -30.95 -20.11
#